data_AF-A0A371X2W0-F1
#
_entry.id   AF-A0A371X2W0-F1
#
_cell.length_a   1.000
_cell.length_b   1.000
_cell.length_c   1.000
_cell.angle_alpha   90.00
_cell.angle_beta   90.00
_cell.angle_gamma   90.00
#
_symmetry.space_group_name_H-M   'P 1'
#
loop_
_entity.id
_entity.type
_entity.pdbx_description
1 polymer ?
#
loop_
_entity_poly.entity_id
_entity_poly.type
_entity_poly.pdbx_seq_one_letter_code
_entity_poly.pdbx_strand_id
1 'polypeptide(L)'
;MRAIGAMRASKLLALPVRISKRERKNRIMARLFRTLAASLGLLGVLAAIGFVTLGPKRVWRIAGEADQGSVDWDRLQRSANPNDAFAASLGASATPADITLDPFDGEPSELVRKVDAYLRSNALPETFERVDDGRDPLYRRYVARTPMMGFPDTLNVAARRVGDRTGLLLYSRSLVGKSDLGANRKRILSIVDAVRSRPIASQR
;
A
#
# COMPACT_ATOMS: atom_id res chain seq x y z
N MET A 1 -16.64 -94.88 34.93
CA MET A 1 -16.71 -93.72 35.84
C MET A 1 -16.21 -92.49 35.09
N ARG A 2 -17.06 -91.46 34.99
CA ARG A 2 -16.84 -90.20 34.26
C ARG A 2 -16.01 -89.22 35.13
N ALA A 3 -15.13 -88.45 34.50
CA ALA A 3 -14.84 -87.08 34.92
C ALA A 3 -14.38 -86.25 33.70
N ILE A 4 -15.32 -85.51 33.12
CA ILE A 4 -15.10 -84.51 32.08
C ILE A 4 -14.74 -83.21 32.82
N GLY A 5 -13.48 -82.79 32.72
CA GLY A 5 -13.01 -81.50 33.25
C GLY A 5 -13.39 -80.36 32.30
N ALA A 6 -14.28 -79.49 32.74
CA ALA A 6 -14.75 -78.34 31.97
C ALA A 6 -13.67 -77.23 31.92
N MET A 7 -13.11 -76.96 30.73
CA MET A 7 -12.41 -75.70 30.45
C MET A 7 -13.43 -74.55 30.44
N ARG A 8 -13.47 -73.76 31.51
CA ARG A 8 -14.17 -72.47 31.52
C ARG A 8 -13.39 -71.46 30.68
N ALA A 9 -14.03 -70.96 29.63
CA ALA A 9 -13.57 -69.82 28.85
C ALA A 9 -13.49 -68.57 29.75
N SER A 10 -12.27 -68.07 29.98
CA SER A 10 -12.03 -66.77 30.60
C SER A 10 -12.51 -65.66 29.66
N LYS A 11 -13.75 -65.20 29.85
CA LYS A 11 -14.20 -63.90 29.34
C LYS A 11 -13.46 -62.81 30.12
N LEU A 12 -12.33 -62.36 29.59
CA LEU A 12 -11.75 -61.06 29.92
C LEU A 12 -12.72 -59.98 29.44
N LEU A 13 -13.65 -59.61 30.33
CA LEU A 13 -14.48 -58.41 30.21
C LEU A 13 -13.54 -57.21 30.29
N ALA A 14 -13.17 -56.65 29.14
CA ALA A 14 -12.55 -55.34 29.07
C ALA A 14 -13.52 -54.33 29.70
N LEU A 15 -13.17 -53.82 30.89
CA LEU A 15 -13.93 -52.75 31.54
C LEU A 15 -13.99 -51.55 30.58
N PRO A 16 -15.17 -50.94 30.36
CA PRO A 16 -15.27 -49.78 29.50
C PRO A 16 -14.40 -48.67 30.09
N VAL A 17 -13.37 -48.25 29.35
CA VAL A 17 -12.51 -47.11 29.72
C VAL A 17 -13.41 -45.89 29.90
N ARG A 18 -13.62 -45.49 31.15
CA ARG A 18 -14.47 -44.36 31.52
C ARG A 18 -13.71 -43.07 31.19
N ILE A 19 -13.81 -42.64 29.93
CA ILE A 19 -13.23 -41.37 29.47
C ILE A 19 -13.71 -40.25 30.39
N SER A 20 -12.76 -39.54 30.98
CA SER A 20 -13.07 -38.49 31.95
C SER A 20 -13.86 -37.35 31.28
N LYS A 21 -14.70 -36.65 32.04
CA LYS A 21 -15.44 -35.46 31.56
C LYS A 21 -14.47 -34.42 30.95
N ARG A 22 -13.23 -34.35 31.47
CA ARG A 22 -12.14 -33.49 31.00
C ARG A 22 -11.64 -33.91 29.61
N GLU A 23 -11.40 -35.20 29.37
CA GLU A 23 -10.97 -35.70 28.05
C GLU A 23 -12.06 -35.53 26.98
N ARG A 24 -13.33 -35.75 27.34
CA ARG A 24 -14.45 -35.49 26.42
C ARG A 24 -14.51 -34.01 26.04
N LYS A 25 -14.37 -33.11 27.01
CA LYS A 25 -14.31 -31.66 26.77
C LYS A 25 -13.13 -31.29 25.86
N ASN A 26 -11.93 -31.81 26.13
CA ASN A 26 -10.74 -31.55 25.31
C ASN A 26 -10.90 -32.02 23.85
N ARG A 27 -11.50 -33.20 23.62
CA ARG A 27 -11.78 -33.69 22.27
C ARG A 27 -12.77 -32.80 21.51
N ILE A 28 -13.79 -32.29 22.20
CA ILE A 28 -14.77 -31.35 21.61
C ILE A 28 -14.07 -30.03 21.27
N MET A 29 -13.32 -29.44 22.20
CA MET A 29 -12.59 -28.18 21.97
C MET A 29 -11.57 -28.31 20.83
N ALA A 30 -10.85 -29.43 20.73
CA ALA A 30 -9.90 -29.67 19.64
C ALA A 30 -10.58 -29.83 18.27
N ARG A 31 -11.83 -30.31 18.20
CA ARG A 31 -12.61 -30.35 16.96
C ARG A 31 -13.06 -28.95 16.57
N LEU A 32 -13.62 -28.19 17.52
CA LEU A 32 -14.05 -26.81 17.30
C LEU A 32 -12.90 -25.91 16.82
N PHE A 33 -11.72 -26.03 17.44
CA PHE A 33 -10.53 -25.30 17.02
C PHE A 33 -10.11 -25.65 15.59
N ARG A 34 -10.08 -26.95 15.23
CA ARG A 34 -9.75 -27.39 13.87
C ARG A 34 -10.76 -26.91 12.83
N THR A 35 -12.06 -26.96 13.13
CA THR A 35 -13.08 -26.45 12.23
C THR A 35 -12.97 -24.94 12.04
N LEU A 36 -12.72 -24.19 13.13
CA LEU A 36 -12.51 -22.74 13.04
C LEU A 36 -11.28 -22.40 12.20
N ALA A 37 -10.15 -23.07 12.44
CA ALA A 37 -8.92 -22.88 11.66
C ALA A 37 -9.13 -23.22 10.18
N ALA A 38 -9.82 -24.32 9.86
CA ALA A 38 -10.14 -24.70 8.49
C ALA A 38 -11.05 -23.67 7.79
N SER A 39 -12.07 -23.17 8.48
CA SER A 39 -12.97 -22.14 7.95
C SER A 39 -12.24 -20.82 7.70
N LEU A 40 -11.36 -20.40 8.61
CA LEU A 40 -10.53 -19.21 8.40
C LEU A 40 -9.56 -19.40 7.24
N GLY A 41 -8.96 -20.59 7.10
CA GLY A 41 -8.12 -20.93 5.97
C GLY A 41 -8.87 -20.86 4.63
N LEU A 42 -10.06 -21.45 4.55
CA LEU A 42 -10.91 -21.39 3.36
C LEU A 42 -11.30 -19.94 3.02
N LEU A 43 -11.70 -19.14 4.02
CA LEU A 43 -12.00 -17.73 3.83
C LEU A 43 -10.79 -16.95 3.29
N GLY A 44 -9.60 -17.22 3.81
CA GLY A 44 -8.36 -16.62 3.31
C GLY A 44 -8.05 -16.98 1.86
N VAL A 45 -8.23 -18.24 1.47
CA VAL A 45 -8.07 -18.69 0.07
C VAL A 45 -9.10 -18.01 -0.84
N LEU A 46 -10.36 -17.95 -0.44
CA LEU A 46 -11.41 -17.27 -1.22
C LEU A 46 -11.12 -15.77 -1.37
N ALA A 47 -10.64 -15.11 -0.32
CA ALA A 47 -10.23 -13.71 -0.38
C ALA A 47 -9.04 -13.51 -1.34
N ALA A 48 -8.04 -14.40 -1.31
CA ALA A 48 -6.91 -14.35 -2.24
C ALA A 48 -7.34 -14.57 -3.70
N ILE A 49 -8.22 -15.55 -3.95
CA ILE A 49 -8.80 -15.79 -5.29
C ILE A 49 -9.58 -14.55 -5.73
N GLY A 50 -10.43 -14.00 -4.87
CA GLY A 50 -11.16 -12.76 -5.13
C GLY A 50 -10.24 -11.59 -5.48
N PHE A 51 -9.14 -11.43 -4.75
CA PHE A 51 -8.15 -10.38 -4.99
C PHE A 51 -7.46 -10.53 -6.36
N VAL A 52 -7.02 -11.75 -6.69
CA VAL A 52 -6.35 -12.03 -7.97
C VAL A 52 -7.33 -11.90 -9.15
N THR A 53 -8.57 -12.36 -9.01
CA THR A 53 -9.58 -12.33 -10.08
C THR A 53 -10.16 -10.94 -10.34
N LEU A 54 -10.47 -10.17 -9.29
CA LEU A 54 -11.00 -8.82 -9.43
C LEU A 54 -9.89 -7.81 -9.74
N GLY A 55 -8.67 -8.09 -9.29
CA GLY A 55 -7.51 -7.23 -9.38
C GLY A 55 -7.49 -6.10 -8.34
N PRO A 56 -6.30 -5.60 -7.98
CA PRO A 56 -6.12 -4.65 -6.88
C PRO A 56 -6.87 -3.32 -7.10
N LYS A 57 -6.94 -2.83 -8.36
CA LYS A 57 -7.67 -1.59 -8.68
C LYS A 57 -9.13 -1.65 -8.24
N ARG A 58 -9.82 -2.79 -8.49
CA ARG A 58 -11.24 -2.95 -8.15
C ARG A 58 -11.45 -3.15 -6.66
N VAL A 59 -10.55 -3.88 -6.00
CA VAL A 59 -10.58 -4.12 -4.56
C VAL A 59 -10.43 -2.80 -3.81
N TRP A 60 -9.43 -1.98 -4.14
CA TRP A 60 -9.18 -0.76 -3.37
C TRP A 60 -10.21 0.35 -3.55
N ARG A 61 -11.04 0.28 -4.60
CA ARG A 61 -12.16 1.21 -4.79
C ARG A 61 -13.19 1.17 -3.65
N ILE A 62 -13.26 0.08 -2.89
CA ILE A 62 -14.11 0.02 -1.68
C ILE A 62 -13.67 1.03 -0.61
N ALA A 63 -12.42 1.50 -0.65
CA ALA A 63 -11.90 2.51 0.25
C ALA A 63 -12.03 3.94 -0.30
N GLY A 64 -12.58 4.10 -1.51
CA GLY A 64 -12.74 5.39 -2.20
C GLY A 64 -12.02 5.45 -3.54
N GLU A 65 -12.11 6.61 -4.18
CA GLU A 65 -11.40 6.87 -5.44
C GLU A 65 -9.89 7.00 -5.21
N ALA A 66 -9.12 6.43 -6.12
CA ALA A 66 -7.66 6.42 -6.02
C ALA A 66 -7.03 7.80 -6.29
N ASP A 67 -7.68 8.60 -7.15
CA ASP A 67 -7.35 10.02 -7.29
C ASP A 67 -8.06 10.80 -6.17
N GLN A 68 -7.28 11.28 -5.19
CA GLN A 68 -7.77 12.12 -4.10
C GLN A 68 -7.85 13.60 -4.48
N GLY A 69 -7.71 13.95 -5.76
CA GLY A 69 -7.89 15.29 -6.29
C GLY A 69 -6.68 16.22 -6.15
N SER A 70 -6.84 17.44 -6.65
CA SER A 70 -5.85 18.52 -6.56
C SER A 70 -5.69 19.01 -5.12
N VAL A 71 -4.71 19.89 -4.93
CA VAL A 71 -4.49 20.59 -3.66
C VAL A 71 -4.36 22.08 -3.87
N ASP A 72 -4.72 22.82 -2.84
CA ASP A 72 -4.30 24.20 -2.67
C ASP A 72 -2.90 24.19 -2.04
N TRP A 73 -1.91 24.68 -2.78
CA TRP A 73 -0.51 24.70 -2.33
C TRP A 73 -0.21 25.79 -1.31
N ASP A 74 -1.06 26.82 -1.21
CA ASP A 74 -0.88 27.89 -0.24
C ASP A 74 -1.60 27.57 1.07
N ARG A 75 -2.55 26.64 1.04
CA ARG A 75 -3.30 26.13 2.19
C ARG A 75 -3.32 24.60 2.22
N LEU A 76 -2.15 23.99 2.06
CA LEU A 76 -2.05 22.55 1.93
C LEU A 76 -2.58 21.85 3.19
N GLN A 77 -3.65 21.06 3.02
CA GLN A 77 -4.18 20.21 4.06
C GLN A 77 -3.54 18.82 3.98
N ARG A 78 -2.92 18.40 5.10
CA ARG A 78 -2.33 17.07 5.24
C ARG A 78 -3.41 16.00 5.29
N SER A 79 -3.06 14.79 4.86
CA SER A 79 -3.98 13.67 4.89
C SER A 79 -4.32 13.31 6.33
N ALA A 80 -5.54 12.83 6.57
CA ALA A 80 -5.89 12.21 7.85
C ALA A 80 -5.17 10.87 8.07
N ASN A 81 -4.63 10.26 6.99
CA ASN A 81 -3.79 9.08 7.06
C ASN A 81 -2.33 9.49 7.33
N PRO A 82 -1.62 8.84 8.26
CA PRO A 82 -0.25 9.21 8.61
C PRO A 82 0.78 8.91 7.50
N ASN A 83 0.40 8.15 6.47
CA ASN A 83 1.27 7.82 5.35
C ASN A 83 1.08 8.84 4.22
N ASP A 84 1.49 10.08 4.48
CA ASP A 84 1.68 11.12 3.48
C ASP A 84 3.08 11.73 3.60
N ALA A 85 3.53 12.44 2.56
CA ALA A 85 4.81 13.14 2.56
C ALA A 85 4.73 14.36 1.66
N PHE A 86 5.29 15.49 2.13
CA PHE A 86 5.33 16.75 1.41
C PHE A 86 6.76 17.28 1.31
N ALA A 87 7.18 17.61 0.10
CA ALA A 87 8.39 18.36 -0.18
C ALA A 87 8.05 19.69 -0.85
N ALA A 88 8.75 20.74 -0.45
CA ALA A 88 8.65 22.04 -1.10
C ALA A 88 10.02 22.72 -1.14
N SER A 89 10.26 23.48 -2.21
CA SER A 89 11.41 24.39 -2.23
C SER A 89 11.21 25.57 -1.29
N LEU A 90 12.31 26.10 -0.75
CA LEU A 90 12.29 27.32 0.05
C LEU A 90 11.57 28.45 -0.69
N GLY A 91 10.65 29.14 -0.02
CA GLY A 91 9.82 30.20 -0.60
C GLY A 91 8.73 29.73 -1.55
N ALA A 92 8.67 28.44 -1.87
CA ALA A 92 7.67 27.88 -2.77
C ALA A 92 6.40 27.40 -2.06
N SER A 93 6.29 27.49 -0.74
CA SER A 93 5.11 27.09 0.04
C SER A 93 5.03 27.88 1.34
N ALA A 94 3.83 28.30 1.73
CA ALA A 94 3.58 28.85 3.06
C ALA A 94 3.42 27.74 4.12
N THR A 95 2.95 26.56 3.72
CA THR A 95 2.87 25.39 4.59
C THR A 95 4.25 24.78 4.78
N PRO A 96 4.67 24.44 6.02
CA PRO A 96 5.92 23.72 6.26
C PRO A 96 5.96 22.37 5.54
N ALA A 97 7.09 22.07 4.89
CA ALA A 97 7.34 20.79 4.24
C ALA A 97 8.11 19.84 5.15
N ASP A 98 7.91 18.53 4.97
CA ASP A 98 8.69 17.50 5.66
C ASP A 98 10.11 17.40 5.07
N ILE A 99 10.23 17.78 3.79
CA ILE A 99 11.47 17.82 3.03
C ILE A 99 11.59 19.21 2.40
N THR A 100 12.53 19.99 2.89
CA THR A 100 12.86 21.30 2.33
C THR A 100 13.86 21.14 1.19
N LEU A 101 13.60 21.81 0.07
CA LEU A 101 14.47 21.79 -1.12
C LEU A 101 15.07 23.18 -1.36
N ASP A 102 16.30 23.23 -1.86
CA ASP A 102 16.78 24.45 -2.50
C ASP A 102 16.00 24.67 -3.80
N PRO A 103 15.67 25.93 -4.16
CA PRO A 103 15.10 26.24 -5.46
C PRO A 103 16.01 25.76 -6.60
N PHE A 104 15.40 25.42 -7.72
CA PHE A 104 16.05 24.90 -8.92
C PHE A 104 16.25 26.01 -9.95
N ASP A 105 17.18 25.81 -10.87
CA ASP A 105 17.35 26.70 -12.01
C ASP A 105 16.45 26.26 -13.19
N GLY A 106 16.14 27.20 -14.09
CA GLY A 106 15.32 26.96 -15.28
C GLY A 106 13.83 27.27 -15.10
N GLU A 107 13.03 26.97 -16.12
CA GLU A 107 11.60 27.26 -16.12
C GLU A 107 10.80 26.26 -15.26
N PRO A 108 9.74 26.71 -14.56
CA PRO A 108 8.84 25.81 -13.81
C PRO A 108 8.27 24.65 -14.63
N SER A 109 7.83 24.91 -15.86
CA SER A 109 7.27 23.89 -16.75
C SER A 109 8.31 22.82 -17.13
N GLU A 110 9.58 23.18 -17.26
CA GLU A 110 10.65 22.22 -17.53
C GLU A 110 10.90 21.30 -16.35
N LEU A 111 10.84 21.82 -15.12
CA LEU A 111 11.02 21.00 -13.93
C LEU A 111 9.88 19.97 -13.78
N VAL A 112 8.64 20.38 -14.05
CA VAL A 112 7.48 19.47 -14.10
C VAL A 112 7.66 18.40 -15.19
N ARG A 113 8.16 18.79 -16.36
CA ARG A 113 8.48 17.85 -17.46
C ARG A 113 9.57 16.85 -17.06
N LYS A 114 10.58 17.26 -16.29
CA LYS A 114 11.62 16.36 -15.76
C LYS A 114 11.02 15.31 -14.83
N VAL A 115 10.12 15.73 -13.93
CA VAL A 115 9.40 14.79 -13.04
C VAL A 115 8.57 13.81 -13.86
N ASP A 116 7.78 14.30 -14.82
CA ASP A 116 6.94 13.45 -15.68
C ASP A 116 7.77 12.42 -16.46
N ALA A 117 8.88 12.85 -17.07
CA ALA A 117 9.80 11.95 -17.78
C ALA A 117 10.39 10.89 -16.84
N TYR A 118 10.74 11.26 -15.61
CA TYR A 118 11.24 10.31 -14.62
C TYR A 118 10.19 9.26 -14.24
N LEU A 119 8.96 9.69 -13.94
CA LEU A 119 7.87 8.78 -13.57
C LEU A 119 7.51 7.80 -14.71
N ARG A 120 7.65 8.21 -15.97
CA ARG A 120 7.41 7.35 -17.14
C ARG A 120 8.57 6.42 -17.48
N SER A 121 9.76 6.65 -16.90
CA SER A 121 10.96 5.87 -17.23
C SER A 121 10.98 4.46 -16.62
N ASN A 122 10.00 4.10 -15.79
CA ASN A 122 9.95 2.86 -15.00
C ASN A 122 11.16 2.69 -14.07
N ALA A 123 11.82 3.79 -13.67
CA ALA A 123 12.90 3.77 -12.69
C ALA A 123 12.42 3.47 -11.26
N LEU A 124 11.12 3.67 -11.00
CA LEU A 124 10.45 3.34 -9.75
C LEU A 124 9.67 2.02 -9.89
N PRO A 125 9.56 1.21 -8.83
CA PRO A 125 8.82 -0.05 -8.87
C PRO A 125 7.29 0.13 -8.95
N GLU A 126 6.77 1.31 -8.62
CA GLU A 126 5.36 1.63 -8.76
C GLU A 126 4.96 1.94 -10.20
N THR A 127 3.70 1.66 -10.53
CA THR A 127 3.10 2.16 -11.77
C THR A 127 2.48 3.53 -11.55
N PHE A 128 2.65 4.45 -12.50
CA PHE A 128 2.10 5.81 -12.45
C PHE A 128 1.08 6.03 -13.56
N GLU A 129 -0.13 6.41 -13.18
CA GLU A 129 -1.22 6.77 -14.08
C GLU A 129 -1.47 8.27 -13.94
N ARG A 130 -1.29 9.04 -15.00
CA ARG A 130 -1.59 10.49 -15.00
C ARG A 130 -3.11 10.70 -15.03
N VAL A 131 -3.62 11.54 -14.13
CA VAL A 131 -5.08 11.74 -13.90
C VAL A 131 -5.52 13.21 -13.94
N ASP A 132 -4.62 14.15 -14.23
CA ASP A 132 -4.97 15.54 -14.52
C ASP A 132 -5.44 15.77 -15.97
N ASP A 133 -5.98 16.94 -16.26
CA ASP A 133 -6.58 17.29 -17.56
C ASP A 133 -5.58 17.70 -18.65
N GLY A 134 -4.27 17.76 -18.34
CA GLY A 134 -3.26 18.12 -19.31
C GLY A 134 -3.00 19.60 -19.51
N ARG A 135 -3.88 20.49 -19.02
CA ARG A 135 -3.95 21.89 -19.47
C ARG A 135 -2.93 22.80 -18.81
N ASP A 136 -2.66 22.59 -17.54
CA ASP A 136 -1.67 23.38 -16.80
C ASP A 136 -0.27 22.78 -16.97
N PRO A 137 0.70 23.46 -17.64
CA PRO A 137 2.06 22.95 -17.78
C PRO A 137 2.85 22.93 -16.45
N LEU A 138 2.37 23.64 -15.43
CA LEU A 138 3.01 23.80 -14.13
C LEU A 138 2.54 22.80 -13.09
N TYR A 139 1.57 21.94 -13.44
CA TYR A 139 0.95 21.00 -12.53
C TYR A 139 0.76 19.62 -13.17
N ARG A 140 0.96 18.56 -12.38
CA ARG A 140 0.62 17.19 -12.75
C ARG A 140 0.02 16.45 -11.57
N ARG A 141 -0.88 15.53 -11.85
CA ARG A 141 -1.40 14.60 -10.84
C ARG A 141 -1.33 13.16 -11.34
N TYR A 142 -0.86 12.29 -10.46
CA TYR A 142 -0.74 10.86 -10.75
C TYR A 142 -1.40 10.03 -9.65
N VAL A 143 -1.94 8.89 -10.05
CA VAL A 143 -2.18 7.77 -9.15
C VAL A 143 -0.98 6.83 -9.25
N ALA A 144 -0.22 6.73 -8.16
CA ALA A 144 0.85 5.76 -8.00
C ALA A 144 0.27 4.48 -7.39
N ARG A 145 0.73 3.31 -7.85
CA ARG A 145 0.31 2.02 -7.29
C ARG A 145 1.50 1.15 -6.93
N THR A 146 1.53 0.69 -5.68
CA THR A 146 2.60 -0.16 -5.18
C THR A 146 2.68 -1.50 -5.92
N PRO A 147 3.87 -2.11 -6.01
CA PRO A 147 3.99 -3.45 -6.57
C PRO A 147 3.21 -4.48 -5.74
N MET A 148 2.78 -5.56 -6.40
CA MET A 148 2.01 -6.69 -5.85
C MET A 148 0.61 -6.34 -5.34
N MET A 149 0.50 -5.47 -4.33
CA MET A 149 -0.78 -5.15 -3.68
C MET A 149 -1.54 -4.01 -4.37
N GLY A 150 -0.88 -3.19 -5.18
CA GLY A 150 -1.53 -2.13 -5.96
C GLY A 150 -2.17 -1.04 -5.10
N PHE A 151 -1.64 -0.79 -3.89
CA PHE A 151 -2.14 0.24 -2.99
C PHE A 151 -2.07 1.60 -3.69
N PRO A 152 -3.20 2.33 -3.81
CA PRO A 152 -3.23 3.63 -4.46
C PRO A 152 -2.73 4.75 -3.55
N ASP A 153 -1.80 5.54 -4.09
CA ASP A 153 -1.38 6.84 -3.58
C ASP A 153 -1.67 7.92 -4.63
N THR A 154 -2.02 9.13 -4.19
CA THR A 154 -2.10 10.29 -5.08
C THR A 154 -0.82 11.11 -4.96
N LEU A 155 -0.15 11.36 -6.08
CA LEU A 155 1.01 12.22 -6.19
C LEU A 155 0.62 13.51 -6.94
N ASN A 156 0.71 14.63 -6.25
CA ASN A 156 0.59 15.97 -6.79
C ASN A 156 1.99 16.54 -7.03
N VAL A 157 2.21 17.12 -8.20
CA VAL A 157 3.46 17.77 -8.60
C VAL A 157 3.11 19.17 -9.08
N ALA A 158 3.79 20.18 -8.56
CA ALA A 158 3.70 21.53 -9.09
C ALA A 158 5.06 22.21 -9.10
N ALA A 159 5.24 23.19 -9.98
CA ALA A 159 6.37 24.10 -9.92
C ALA A 159 5.91 25.55 -10.12
N ARG A 160 6.58 26.47 -9.44
CA ARG A 160 6.30 27.92 -9.56
C ARG A 160 7.58 28.73 -9.42
N ARG A 161 7.56 30.00 -9.84
CA ARG A 161 8.68 30.92 -9.63
C ARG A 161 8.85 31.26 -8.15
N VAL A 162 10.11 31.34 -7.71
CA VAL A 162 10.52 31.85 -6.40
C VAL A 162 11.70 32.79 -6.64
N GLY A 163 11.41 34.09 -6.75
CA GLY A 163 12.35 35.06 -7.31
C GLY A 163 12.78 34.65 -8.73
N ASP A 164 14.09 34.66 -8.98
CA ASP A 164 14.68 34.27 -10.27
C ASP A 164 14.84 32.74 -10.43
N ARG A 165 14.45 31.97 -9.42
CA ARG A 165 14.58 30.50 -9.40
C ARG A 165 13.20 29.84 -9.48
N THR A 166 13.21 28.51 -9.54
CA THR A 166 12.02 27.67 -9.65
C THR A 166 11.86 26.82 -8.39
N GLY A 167 10.72 26.97 -7.74
CA GLY A 167 10.31 26.12 -6.65
C GLY A 167 9.55 24.90 -7.13
N LEU A 168 9.93 23.73 -6.64
CA LEU A 168 9.21 22.46 -6.79
C LEU A 168 8.35 22.18 -5.55
N LEU A 169 7.13 21.71 -5.76
CA LEU A 169 6.24 21.16 -4.74
C LEU A 169 5.85 19.73 -5.11
N LEU A 170 5.99 18.80 -4.17
CA LEU A 170 5.62 17.40 -4.32
C LEU A 170 4.81 16.97 -3.10
N TYR A 171 3.62 16.44 -3.31
CA TYR A 171 2.81 15.91 -2.23
C TYR A 171 2.25 14.54 -2.59
N SER A 172 2.63 13.52 -1.80
CA SER A 172 2.28 12.13 -2.04
C SER A 172 1.51 11.60 -0.83
N ARG A 173 0.30 11.08 -1.04
CA ARG A 173 -0.58 10.65 0.06
C ARG A 173 -1.31 9.36 -0.23
N SER A 174 -1.36 8.47 0.76
CA SER A 174 -2.01 7.16 0.63
C SER A 174 -3.52 7.25 0.79
N LEU A 175 -4.28 6.58 -0.08
CA LEU A 175 -5.71 6.38 0.14
C LEU A 175 -5.94 5.37 1.27
N VAL A 176 -5.15 4.29 1.29
CA VAL A 176 -5.29 3.18 2.23
C VAL A 176 -3.98 2.87 2.95
N GLY A 177 -4.12 2.37 4.17
CA GLY A 177 -2.99 1.91 4.98
C GLY A 177 -2.42 3.02 5.88
N LYS A 178 -2.16 2.64 7.13
CA LYS A 178 -1.51 3.49 8.15
C LYS A 178 -0.10 3.02 8.50
N SER A 179 0.27 1.83 8.02
CA SER A 179 1.57 1.22 8.26
C SER A 179 2.62 1.95 7.43
N ASP A 180 3.23 2.95 8.07
CA ASP A 180 4.23 3.81 7.49
C ASP A 180 5.51 3.02 7.18
N LEU A 181 5.65 2.60 5.93
CA LEU A 181 6.94 2.13 5.38
C LEU A 181 7.69 3.27 4.68
N GLY A 182 7.21 4.52 4.83
CA GLY A 182 7.75 5.71 4.21
C GLY A 182 7.72 5.67 2.68
N ALA A 183 6.79 4.94 2.06
CA ALA A 183 6.75 4.76 0.60
C ALA A 183 6.61 6.11 -0.12
N ASN A 184 5.68 6.95 0.35
CA ASN A 184 5.47 8.31 -0.16
C ASN A 184 6.72 9.17 -0.02
N ARG A 185 7.38 9.12 1.14
CA ARG A 185 8.63 9.87 1.41
C ARG A 185 9.77 9.40 0.52
N LYS A 186 9.99 8.08 0.40
CA LYS A 186 11.02 7.47 -0.46
C LYS A 186 10.82 7.85 -1.92
N ARG A 187 9.58 7.82 -2.40
CA ARG A 187 9.20 8.25 -3.75
C ARG A 187 9.57 9.70 -4.01
N ILE A 188 9.18 10.60 -3.11
CA ILE A 188 9.51 12.03 -3.22
C ILE A 188 11.03 12.24 -3.27
N LEU A 189 11.80 11.60 -2.38
CA LEU A 189 13.26 11.71 -2.39
C LEU A 189 13.86 11.21 -3.71
N SER A 190 13.38 10.08 -4.21
CA SER A 190 13.84 9.52 -5.49
C SER A 190 13.54 10.45 -6.67
N ILE A 191 12.37 11.10 -6.69
CA ILE A 191 12.03 12.11 -7.69
C ILE A 191 12.99 13.31 -7.58
N VAL A 192 13.21 13.81 -6.36
CA VAL A 192 14.10 14.95 -6.10
C VAL A 192 15.52 14.67 -6.58
N ASP A 193 16.06 13.50 -6.25
CA ASP A 193 17.40 13.09 -6.69
C ASP A 193 17.48 13.02 -8.22
N ALA A 194 16.47 12.43 -8.87
CA ALA A 194 16.44 12.31 -10.33
C ALA A 194 16.43 13.67 -11.05
N VAL A 195 15.68 14.65 -10.54
CA VAL A 195 15.59 15.99 -11.17
C VAL A 195 16.78 16.90 -10.83
N ARG A 196 17.50 16.62 -9.73
CA ARG A 196 18.77 17.28 -9.41
C ARG A 196 19.92 16.81 -10.31
N SER A 197 20.01 15.51 -10.57
CA SER A 197 21.18 14.90 -11.22
C SER A 197 21.18 14.94 -12.76
N ARG A 198 20.08 15.35 -13.42
CA ARG A 198 19.97 15.28 -14.90
C ARG A 198 19.64 16.63 -15.55
N PRO A 199 20.56 17.18 -16.37
CA PRO A 199 20.18 18.02 -17.50
C PRO A 199 19.52 17.10 -18.54
N ILE A 200 18.26 17.34 -18.92
CA ILE A 200 17.67 16.61 -20.05
C ILE A 200 18.31 17.19 -21.32
N ALA A 201 19.05 16.35 -22.05
CA ALA A 201 19.36 16.65 -23.44
C ALA A 201 18.04 16.84 -24.19
N SER A 202 17.82 18.05 -24.70
CA SER A 202 16.63 18.42 -25.47
C SER A 202 16.38 17.39 -26.58
N GLN A 203 15.25 16.69 -26.51
CA GLN A 203 14.74 15.97 -27.67
C GLN A 203 14.10 17.02 -28.57
N ARG A 204 14.80 17.30 -29.68
CA ARG A 204 14.26 17.99 -30.86
C ARG A 204 13.38 17.04 -31.66
#